data_AF-A0A5Q0SGY0-F1
#
_entry.id   AF-A0A5Q0SGY0-F1
#
_cell.length_a   1.000
_cell.length_b   1.000
_cell.length_c   1.000
_cell.angle_alpha   90.00
_cell.angle_beta   90.00
_cell.angle_gamma   90.00
#
_symmetry.space_group_name_H-M   'P 1'
#
loop_
_entity.id
_entity.type
_entity.pdbx_description
1 polymer ?
#
loop_
_entity_poly.entity_id
_entity_poly.type
_entity_poly.pdbx_seq_one_letter_code
_entity_poly.pdbx_strand_id
1 'polypeptide(L)'
;MLLEVTYKYATPVYIKVLTPLHPGVGQTLGSVDLPVQRDTLGYPIIYSSSIKGAIRSAYRKMKSGGNSNNLERKIFGGSEETVEETNQSKFSVLDAYLLTIPTRALNNVYVYLTSDFLIQRLNMYLEIYNILMRKSNYVKPDFSKAEVLASENIGNEFLAESYQIGKNQQDDEILKIKKLLQLEKPLVALKNDLIAKALIDRSLMRIARVKLNDNKTVEAGPWTEEYIPPYSYFITLFLYKDEETMKEIEQLLSLNQSTESKSQKSSTSYQYIFIGGKETTGKGLVKISRFGV
;
A
#
# COMPACT_ATOMS: atom_id res chain seq x y z
N MET A 1 16.45 14.67 14.99
CA MET A 1 16.45 14.82 16.47
C MET A 1 15.05 15.01 17.08
N LEU A 2 14.12 15.80 16.51
CA LEU A 2 12.74 15.95 17.05
C LEU A 2 11.83 14.71 16.90
N LEU A 3 12.01 13.92 15.83
CA LEU A 3 11.17 12.74 15.58
C LEU A 3 11.33 11.67 16.69
N GLU A 4 12.55 11.42 17.15
CA GLU A 4 12.88 10.47 18.22
C GLU A 4 12.31 10.87 19.59
N VAL A 5 12.02 12.17 19.79
CA VAL A 5 11.38 12.66 21.01
C VAL A 5 9.90 12.26 21.04
N THR A 6 9.27 12.11 19.87
CA THR A 6 7.82 11.83 19.75
C THR A 6 7.52 10.36 19.52
N TYR A 7 8.23 9.71 18.60
CA TYR A 7 8.08 8.29 18.26
C TYR A 7 9.37 7.54 18.57
N LYS A 8 9.24 6.35 19.17
CA LYS A 8 10.38 5.53 19.61
C LYS A 8 10.56 4.25 18.79
N TYR A 9 9.50 3.80 18.13
CA TYR A 9 9.51 2.57 17.35
C TYR A 9 8.85 2.81 16.00
N ALA A 10 9.28 2.04 15.00
CA ALA A 10 8.67 2.06 13.69
C ALA A 10 8.67 0.66 13.04
N THR A 11 7.66 0.40 12.21
CA THR A 11 7.55 -0.85 11.44
C THR A 11 7.25 -0.51 9.98
N PRO A 12 8.15 -0.82 9.03
CA PRO A 12 7.90 -0.63 7.61
C PRO A 12 6.96 -1.73 7.14
N VAL A 13 5.92 -1.35 6.41
CA VAL A 13 4.80 -2.22 6.06
C VAL A 13 4.46 -2.04 4.59
N TYR A 14 4.28 -3.14 3.88
CA TYR A 14 3.68 -3.12 2.55
C TYR A 14 2.23 -3.61 2.58
N ILE A 15 1.43 -3.06 1.66
CA ILE A 15 0.03 -3.41 1.45
C ILE A 15 -0.10 -4.00 0.06
N LYS A 16 -0.41 -5.30 -0.04
CA LYS A 16 -0.70 -6.00 -1.29
C LYS A 16 -2.20 -5.94 -1.57
N VAL A 17 -2.58 -5.37 -2.71
CA VAL A 17 -3.97 -5.32 -3.17
C VAL A 17 -4.39 -6.70 -3.70
N LEU A 18 -5.48 -7.27 -3.18
CA LEU A 18 -5.97 -8.61 -3.59
C LEU A 18 -7.22 -8.54 -4.46
N THR A 19 -8.05 -7.53 -4.26
CA THR A 19 -9.23 -7.21 -5.08
C THR A 19 -9.14 -5.76 -5.52
N PRO A 20 -9.79 -5.33 -6.62
CA PRO A 20 -9.66 -3.95 -7.07
C PRO A 20 -9.99 -2.97 -5.94
N LEU A 21 -9.09 -2.02 -5.71
CA LEU A 21 -9.11 -1.13 -4.55
C LEU A 21 -9.59 0.25 -4.97
N HIS A 22 -10.57 0.78 -4.24
CA HIS A 22 -11.08 2.14 -4.42
C HIS A 22 -10.96 2.93 -3.11
N PRO A 23 -9.80 3.55 -2.85
CA PRO A 23 -9.65 4.52 -1.78
C PRO A 23 -10.26 5.82 -2.32
N GLY A 24 -11.55 6.05 -2.07
CA GLY A 24 -12.27 7.19 -2.65
C GLY A 24 -11.87 8.53 -2.01
N VAL A 25 -11.95 9.61 -2.79
CA VAL A 25 -11.83 11.01 -2.34
C VAL A 25 -13.16 11.77 -2.34
N GLY A 26 -14.27 11.08 -2.62
CA GLY A 26 -15.55 11.70 -2.97
C GLY A 26 -15.70 11.88 -4.48
N GLN A 27 -16.78 12.56 -4.92
CA GLN A 27 -16.97 12.91 -6.32
C GLN A 27 -16.12 14.12 -6.70
N THR A 28 -15.53 14.10 -7.89
CA THR A 28 -14.74 15.21 -8.42
C THR A 28 -15.20 15.57 -9.82
N LEU A 29 -15.13 16.85 -10.18
CA LEU A 29 -15.29 17.29 -11.57
C LEU A 29 -14.03 16.86 -12.35
N GLY A 30 -14.13 15.82 -13.17
CA GLY A 30 -13.01 15.26 -13.93
C GLY A 30 -13.46 14.25 -14.98
N SER A 31 -12.50 13.60 -15.66
CA SER A 31 -12.80 12.58 -16.69
C SER A 31 -13.34 11.26 -16.11
N VAL A 32 -13.31 11.11 -14.79
CA VAL A 32 -13.87 9.98 -14.05
C VAL A 32 -14.68 10.54 -12.89
N ASP A 33 -15.92 10.09 -12.72
CA ASP A 33 -16.83 10.60 -11.68
C ASP A 33 -16.34 10.26 -10.27
N LEU A 34 -15.81 9.05 -10.10
CA LEU A 34 -15.26 8.53 -8.84
C LEU A 34 -13.80 8.08 -9.04
N PRO A 35 -12.82 8.99 -8.97
CA PRO A 35 -11.40 8.63 -9.09
C PRO A 35 -10.87 7.98 -7.80
N VAL A 36 -9.74 7.28 -7.92
CA VAL A 36 -8.96 6.86 -6.74
C VAL A 36 -8.18 8.03 -6.14
N GLN A 37 -7.85 7.94 -4.85
CA GLN A 37 -6.91 8.82 -4.17
C GLN A 37 -5.58 8.94 -4.92
N ARG A 38 -5.13 10.18 -5.09
CA ARG A 38 -3.85 10.54 -5.69
C ARG A 38 -3.07 11.48 -4.79
N ASP A 39 -1.76 11.39 -4.84
CA ASP A 39 -0.90 12.40 -4.24
C ASP A 39 -0.81 13.67 -5.11
N THR A 40 -0.01 14.64 -4.65
CA THR A 40 0.20 15.92 -5.33
C THR A 40 0.85 15.81 -6.72
N LEU A 41 1.48 14.67 -7.03
CA LEU A 41 2.10 14.37 -8.33
C LEU A 41 1.23 13.44 -9.18
N GLY A 42 0.02 13.11 -8.70
CA GLY A 42 -0.96 12.30 -9.42
C GLY A 42 -0.74 10.80 -9.37
N TYR A 43 0.19 10.27 -8.55
CA TYR A 43 0.30 8.82 -8.36
C TYR A 43 -0.79 8.30 -7.42
N PRO A 44 -1.30 7.07 -7.63
CA PRO A 44 -2.20 6.45 -6.67
C PRO A 44 -1.59 6.41 -5.26
N ILE A 45 -2.39 6.77 -4.26
CA ILE A 45 -2.01 6.77 -2.84
C ILE A 45 -3.15 6.19 -2.02
N ILE A 46 -2.85 5.66 -0.83
CA ILE A 46 -3.85 5.38 0.19
C ILE A 46 -3.55 6.29 1.38
N TYR A 47 -4.45 7.22 1.69
CA TYR A 47 -4.26 8.10 2.82
C TYR A 47 -4.24 7.31 4.14
N SER A 48 -3.36 7.73 5.04
CA SER A 48 -3.14 7.20 6.37
C SER A 48 -4.43 7.04 7.17
N SER A 49 -5.37 7.98 7.04
CA SER A 49 -6.68 7.92 7.70
C SER A 49 -7.50 6.71 7.27
N SER A 50 -7.45 6.32 5.99
CA SER A 50 -8.15 5.14 5.45
C SER A 50 -7.56 3.85 6.02
N ILE A 51 -6.23 3.78 6.11
CA ILE A 51 -5.51 2.63 6.66
C ILE A 51 -5.77 2.52 8.16
N LYS A 52 -5.57 3.62 8.90
CA LYS A 52 -5.77 3.68 10.35
C LYS A 52 -7.21 3.38 10.75
N GLY A 53 -8.19 3.87 9.99
CA GLY A 53 -9.61 3.57 10.19
C GLY A 53 -9.94 2.08 10.00
N ALA A 54 -9.39 1.46 8.95
CA ALA A 54 -9.57 0.03 8.70
C ALA A 54 -8.95 -0.83 9.82
N ILE A 55 -7.73 -0.51 10.26
CA ILE A 55 -7.06 -1.20 11.37
C ILE A 55 -7.84 -1.00 12.69
N ARG A 56 -8.31 0.22 12.98
CA ARG A 56 -9.13 0.51 14.16
C ARG A 56 -10.44 -0.29 14.17
N SER A 57 -11.10 -0.41 13.02
CA SER A 57 -12.30 -1.23 12.85
C SER A 57 -12.03 -2.72 13.11
N ALA A 58 -10.93 -3.26 12.55
CA ALA A 58 -10.51 -4.63 12.80
C ALA A 58 -10.20 -4.88 14.29
N TYR A 59 -9.52 -3.92 14.94
CA TYR A 59 -9.23 -3.97 16.37
C TYR A 59 -10.50 -4.07 17.23
N ARG A 60 -11.52 -3.24 16.94
CA ARG A 60 -12.82 -3.27 17.64
C ARG A 60 -13.50 -4.63 17.51
N LYS A 61 -13.53 -5.21 16.31
CA LYS A 61 -14.12 -6.53 16.06
C LYS A 61 -13.41 -7.63 16.86
N MET A 62 -12.08 -7.56 16.98
CA MET A 62 -11.30 -8.55 17.74
C MET A 62 -11.53 -8.47 19.27
N LYS A 63 -11.69 -7.26 19.81
CA LYS A 63 -11.78 -7.02 21.26
C LYS A 63 -13.20 -6.84 21.77
N SER A 64 -14.22 -7.14 20.97
CA SER A 64 -15.64 -7.06 21.34
C SER A 64 -15.97 -8.08 22.44
N GLY A 65 -15.76 -7.71 23.71
CA GLY A 65 -16.02 -8.59 24.87
C GLY A 65 -15.44 -8.16 26.24
N GLY A 66 -14.90 -6.95 26.41
CA GLY A 66 -14.34 -6.51 27.70
C GLY A 66 -13.93 -5.04 27.70
N ASN A 67 -13.05 -4.61 28.63
CA ASN A 67 -12.53 -3.25 28.89
C ASN A 67 -11.74 -2.60 27.71
N SER A 68 -12.07 -2.97 26.46
CA SER A 68 -11.41 -2.68 25.19
C SER A 68 -11.46 -1.21 24.80
N ASN A 69 -12.47 -0.46 25.26
CA ASN A 69 -12.66 0.93 24.86
C ASN A 69 -11.53 1.85 25.35
N ASN A 70 -10.93 1.56 26.51
CA ASN A 70 -9.83 2.36 27.04
C ASN A 70 -8.54 2.14 26.23
N LEU A 71 -8.19 0.89 25.94
CA LEU A 71 -6.99 0.56 25.16
C LEU A 71 -7.11 1.03 23.71
N GLU A 72 -8.28 0.89 23.07
CA GLU A 72 -8.53 1.44 21.75
C GLU A 72 -8.29 2.96 21.71
N ARG A 73 -8.85 3.72 22.67
CA ARG A 73 -8.67 5.17 22.75
C ARG A 73 -7.20 5.54 22.97
N LYS A 74 -6.44 4.79 23.76
CA LYS A 74 -4.99 5.00 23.94
C LYS A 74 -4.21 4.80 22.64
N ILE A 75 -4.52 3.74 21.90
CA ILE A 75 -3.80 3.39 20.66
C ILE A 75 -4.17 4.37 19.55
N PHE A 76 -5.46 4.51 19.24
CA PHE A 76 -5.96 5.22 18.06
C PHE A 76 -6.38 6.67 18.31
N GLY A 77 -6.55 7.07 19.57
CA GLY A 77 -7.09 8.38 19.99
C GLY A 77 -8.58 8.30 20.37
N GLY A 78 -9.03 9.28 21.18
CA GLY A 78 -10.44 9.47 21.55
C GLY A 78 -11.35 9.78 20.35
N SER A 79 -12.65 9.52 20.49
CA SER A 79 -13.68 10.10 19.62
C SER A 79 -14.01 11.53 20.08
N GLU A 80 -14.41 12.39 19.15
CA GLU A 80 -14.68 13.83 19.37
C GLU A 80 -15.74 14.10 20.46
N GLU A 81 -16.56 13.10 20.83
CA GLU A 81 -17.71 13.24 21.74
C GLU A 81 -17.36 13.31 23.24
N THR A 82 -16.09 13.14 23.65
CA THR A 82 -15.71 13.12 25.08
C THR A 82 -14.51 14.02 25.34
N VAL A 83 -14.82 15.25 25.76
CA VAL A 83 -13.91 16.38 25.98
C VAL A 83 -12.89 16.15 27.11
N GLU A 84 -13.11 15.17 28.00
CA GLU A 84 -12.38 15.10 29.27
C GLU A 84 -11.03 14.37 29.27
N GLU A 85 -10.63 13.67 28.21
CA GLU A 85 -9.25 13.16 28.11
C GLU A 85 -8.74 13.18 26.66
N THR A 86 -8.02 14.25 26.32
CA THR A 86 -7.21 14.38 25.10
C THR A 86 -5.99 13.46 25.15
N ASN A 87 -6.20 12.15 25.24
CA ASN A 87 -5.12 11.19 25.09
C ASN A 87 -4.75 11.12 23.60
N GLN A 88 -3.69 11.85 23.23
CA GLN A 88 -3.10 11.79 21.89
C GLN A 88 -2.79 10.33 21.53
N SER A 89 -3.18 9.92 20.32
CA SER A 89 -2.92 8.58 19.79
C SER A 89 -1.45 8.18 19.89
N LYS A 90 -1.20 6.95 20.37
CA LYS A 90 0.15 6.36 20.46
C LYS A 90 0.62 5.70 19.16
N PHE A 91 -0.30 5.50 18.21
CA PHE A 91 -0.07 4.86 16.91
C PHE A 91 -0.33 5.83 15.76
N SER A 92 0.69 6.09 14.95
CA SER A 92 0.57 6.87 13.72
C SER A 92 0.89 6.03 12.50
N VAL A 93 0.21 6.33 11.41
CA VAL A 93 0.36 5.69 10.11
C VAL A 93 0.72 6.78 9.14
N LEU A 94 1.80 6.61 8.38
CA LEU A 94 2.07 7.50 7.24
C LEU A 94 1.22 7.08 6.04
N ASP A 95 1.00 7.98 5.10
CA ASP A 95 0.27 7.63 3.87
C ASP A 95 0.97 6.46 3.16
N ALA A 96 0.22 5.59 2.49
CA ALA A 96 0.82 4.50 1.73
C ALA A 96 1.05 4.95 0.29
N TYR A 97 2.31 5.08 -0.10
CA TYR A 97 2.71 5.40 -1.46
C TYR A 97 2.72 4.15 -2.33
N LEU A 98 2.30 4.27 -3.59
CA LEU A 98 2.45 3.20 -4.56
C LEU A 98 3.93 2.82 -4.67
N LEU A 99 4.25 1.53 -4.61
CA LEU A 99 5.58 1.00 -4.82
C LEU A 99 5.67 0.24 -6.15
N THR A 100 4.67 -0.58 -6.46
CA THR A 100 4.57 -1.21 -7.77
C THR A 100 3.12 -1.52 -8.18
N ILE A 101 2.86 -1.51 -9.48
CA ILE A 101 1.57 -1.82 -10.10
C ILE A 101 1.76 -2.86 -11.22
N PRO A 102 0.86 -3.84 -11.40
CA PRO A 102 0.92 -4.71 -12.57
C PRO A 102 0.68 -3.90 -13.84
N THR A 103 1.59 -4.03 -14.80
CA THR A 103 1.51 -3.36 -16.11
C THR A 103 1.63 -4.39 -17.21
N ARG A 104 0.72 -4.34 -18.20
CA ARG A 104 0.73 -5.31 -19.30
C ARG A 104 2.02 -5.21 -20.09
N ALA A 105 2.62 -6.37 -20.35
CA ALA A 105 3.89 -6.47 -21.06
C ALA A 105 3.87 -7.69 -21.98
N LEU A 106 4.40 -7.53 -23.19
CA LEU A 106 4.25 -8.51 -24.27
C LEU A 106 4.74 -9.93 -23.89
N ASN A 107 5.92 -10.02 -23.27
CA ASN A 107 6.59 -11.31 -23.02
C ASN A 107 6.19 -11.99 -21.70
N ASN A 108 5.37 -11.36 -20.85
CA ASN A 108 5.10 -11.84 -19.49
C ASN A 108 3.61 -11.80 -19.07
N VAL A 109 2.71 -11.44 -20.00
CA VAL A 109 1.32 -11.00 -19.76
C VAL A 109 1.29 -9.67 -18.99
N TYR A 110 1.96 -9.62 -17.85
CA TYR A 110 2.26 -8.41 -17.10
C TYR A 110 3.58 -8.52 -16.35
N VAL A 111 4.15 -7.37 -16.02
CA VAL A 111 5.25 -7.22 -15.06
C VAL A 111 4.81 -6.33 -13.92
N TYR A 112 5.50 -6.43 -12.79
CA TYR A 112 5.41 -5.41 -11.75
C TYR A 112 6.23 -4.21 -12.20
N LEU A 113 5.57 -3.06 -12.37
CA LEU A 113 6.22 -1.82 -12.77
C LEU A 113 6.50 -0.96 -11.53
N THR A 114 7.70 -0.42 -11.42
CA THR A 114 8.08 0.65 -10.49
C THR A 114 8.88 1.71 -11.25
N SER A 115 9.29 2.78 -10.58
CA SER A 115 10.11 3.84 -11.17
C SER A 115 11.14 4.34 -10.18
N ASP A 116 12.14 5.07 -10.67
CA ASP A 116 13.14 5.69 -9.80
C ASP A 116 12.48 6.54 -8.71
N PHE A 117 11.47 7.35 -9.07
CA PHE A 117 10.73 8.16 -8.11
C PHE A 117 9.99 7.33 -7.03
N LEU A 118 9.33 6.22 -7.41
CA LEU A 118 8.63 5.36 -6.43
C LEU A 118 9.61 4.68 -5.47
N ILE A 119 10.78 4.30 -5.96
CA ILE A 119 11.85 3.74 -5.14
C ILE A 119 12.42 4.82 -4.20
N GLN A 120 12.60 6.06 -4.66
CA GLN A 120 13.02 7.14 -3.77
C GLN A 120 12.07 7.32 -2.57
N ARG A 121 10.77 7.11 -2.76
CA ARG A 121 9.78 7.11 -1.65
C ARG A 121 9.91 5.93 -0.71
N LEU A 122 10.18 4.73 -1.22
CA LEU A 122 10.55 3.59 -0.38
C LEU A 122 11.77 3.94 0.47
N ASN A 123 12.81 4.48 -0.16
CA ASN A 123 14.06 4.84 0.49
C ASN A 123 13.85 5.89 1.60
N MET A 124 12.98 6.88 1.36
CA MET A 124 12.60 7.88 2.36
C MET A 124 11.98 7.22 3.62
N TYR A 125 11.05 6.26 3.47
CA TYR A 125 10.47 5.56 4.61
C TYR A 125 11.45 4.64 5.32
N LEU A 126 12.35 3.99 4.58
CA LEU A 126 13.41 3.19 5.17
C LEU A 126 14.40 4.05 5.96
N GLU A 127 14.76 5.23 5.46
CA GLU A 127 15.62 6.17 6.18
C GLU A 127 15.03 6.59 7.53
N ILE A 128 13.74 6.97 7.55
CA ILE A 128 13.02 7.28 8.80
C ILE A 128 13.02 6.08 9.76
N TYR A 129 12.73 4.88 9.24
CA TYR A 129 12.78 3.65 10.03
C TYR A 129 14.17 3.41 10.64
N ASN A 130 15.24 3.59 9.87
CA ASN A 130 16.60 3.35 10.35
C ASN A 130 17.03 4.35 11.43
N ILE A 131 16.63 5.62 11.30
CA ILE A 131 16.86 6.64 12.34
C ILE A 131 16.18 6.22 13.65
N LEU A 132 14.89 5.87 13.59
CA LEU A 132 14.12 5.49 14.78
C LEU A 132 14.59 4.19 15.42
N MET A 133 14.95 3.20 14.60
CA MET A 133 15.41 1.89 15.07
C MET A 133 16.92 1.81 15.32
N ARG A 134 17.65 2.93 15.14
CA ARG A 134 19.12 3.02 15.27
C ARG A 134 19.87 1.95 14.46
N LYS A 135 19.39 1.67 13.25
CA LYS A 135 20.05 0.76 12.30
C LYS A 135 21.10 1.51 11.49
N SER A 136 22.35 1.07 11.52
CA SER A 136 23.49 1.77 10.91
C SER A 136 23.79 1.41 9.45
N ASN A 137 23.14 0.37 8.89
CA ASN A 137 23.63 -0.30 7.67
C ASN A 137 22.70 -0.21 6.46
N TYR A 138 21.91 0.86 6.35
CA TYR A 138 21.04 1.02 5.18
C TYR A 138 21.78 1.63 3.99
N VAL A 139 22.00 0.79 3.00
CA VAL A 139 22.46 1.23 1.68
C VAL A 139 21.22 1.56 0.86
N LYS A 140 21.09 2.84 0.49
CA LYS A 140 20.06 3.30 -0.43
C LYS A 140 20.30 2.63 -1.78
N PRO A 141 19.37 1.82 -2.30
CA PRO A 141 19.54 1.25 -3.62
C PRO A 141 19.50 2.38 -4.67
N ASP A 142 20.55 2.44 -5.48
CA ASP A 142 20.79 3.43 -6.53
C ASP A 142 20.54 2.78 -7.91
N PHE A 143 19.55 3.32 -8.62
CA PHE A 143 19.05 2.78 -9.88
C PHE A 143 19.50 3.62 -11.09
N SER A 144 20.55 4.43 -10.94
CA SER A 144 21.07 5.31 -12.00
C SER A 144 21.68 4.59 -13.22
N LYS A 145 21.85 3.26 -13.16
CA LYS A 145 22.70 2.45 -14.05
C LYS A 145 22.16 2.24 -15.47
N ALA A 146 20.84 2.20 -15.68
CA ALA A 146 20.24 1.97 -16.99
C ALA A 146 18.86 2.61 -17.12
N GLU A 147 18.32 2.66 -18.35
CA GLU A 147 16.98 3.16 -18.62
C GLU A 147 15.88 2.22 -18.09
N VAL A 148 16.11 0.90 -18.22
CA VAL A 148 15.23 -0.16 -17.74
C VAL A 148 16.04 -1.16 -16.92
N LEU A 149 15.70 -1.27 -15.63
CA LEU A 149 16.27 -2.29 -14.75
C LEU A 149 15.23 -3.36 -14.46
N ALA A 150 15.63 -4.63 -14.46
CA ALA A 150 14.73 -5.75 -14.23
C ALA A 150 15.29 -6.73 -13.19
N SER A 151 14.41 -7.42 -12.47
CA SER A 151 14.80 -8.44 -11.49
C SER A 151 15.40 -9.70 -12.14
N GLU A 152 15.07 -9.94 -13.40
CA GLU A 152 15.57 -11.04 -14.21
C GLU A 152 15.51 -10.63 -15.69
N ASN A 153 16.12 -11.41 -16.58
CA ASN A 153 16.06 -11.16 -18.01
C ASN A 153 14.62 -11.33 -18.53
N ILE A 154 14.06 -10.27 -19.12
CA ILE A 154 12.69 -10.25 -19.67
C ILE A 154 12.64 -10.16 -21.20
N GLY A 155 13.76 -10.43 -21.87
CA GLY A 155 13.95 -10.34 -23.32
C GLY A 155 14.94 -9.26 -23.72
N ASN A 156 15.12 -9.00 -25.01
CA ASN A 156 16.07 -7.97 -25.47
C ASN A 156 15.54 -6.55 -25.29
N GLU A 157 14.23 -6.34 -25.42
CA GLU A 157 13.58 -5.04 -25.28
C GLU A 157 12.36 -5.14 -24.39
N PHE A 158 12.16 -4.14 -23.54
CA PHE A 158 10.97 -4.02 -22.72
C PHE A 158 9.86 -3.29 -23.49
N LEU A 159 8.78 -4.02 -23.74
CA LEU A 159 7.57 -3.57 -24.39
C LEU A 159 6.42 -3.62 -23.38
N ALA A 160 5.88 -2.45 -23.03
CA ALA A 160 4.79 -2.30 -22.08
C ALA A 160 3.66 -1.50 -22.71
N GLU A 161 2.45 -2.07 -22.73
CA GLU A 161 1.32 -1.53 -23.49
C GLU A 161 1.71 -1.22 -24.95
N SER A 162 1.68 0.05 -25.35
CA SER A 162 2.08 0.53 -26.68
C SER A 162 3.48 1.15 -26.73
N TYR A 163 4.25 1.06 -25.64
CA TYR A 163 5.58 1.68 -25.53
C TYR A 163 6.68 0.67 -25.76
N GLN A 164 7.56 0.97 -26.71
CA GLN A 164 8.89 0.37 -26.82
C GLN A 164 9.85 1.26 -26.04
N ILE A 165 10.37 0.74 -24.93
CA ILE A 165 11.10 1.56 -23.97
C ILE A 165 12.60 1.41 -24.22
N GLY A 166 13.12 0.17 -24.16
CA GLY A 166 14.53 -0.05 -24.44
C GLY A 166 15.05 -1.38 -23.91
N LYS A 167 16.38 -1.53 -23.98
CA LYS A 167 17.07 -2.72 -23.45
C LYS A 167 16.96 -2.76 -21.94
N ASN A 168 16.61 -3.92 -21.40
CA ASN A 168 16.67 -4.12 -19.96
C ASN A 168 18.05 -4.62 -19.54
N GLN A 169 18.40 -4.25 -18.31
CA GLN A 169 19.56 -4.77 -17.61
C GLN A 169 19.07 -5.43 -16.31
N GLN A 170 19.54 -6.64 -16.05
CA GLN A 170 19.28 -7.28 -14.77
C GLN A 170 20.02 -6.53 -13.65
N ASP A 171 19.34 -6.30 -12.53
CA ASP A 171 19.90 -5.61 -11.37
C ASP A 171 19.54 -6.31 -10.05
N ASP A 172 20.56 -6.48 -9.20
CA ASP A 172 20.46 -7.23 -7.94
C ASP A 172 19.60 -6.51 -6.89
N GLU A 173 19.56 -5.18 -6.89
CA GLU A 173 18.71 -4.43 -5.96
C GLU A 173 17.23 -4.54 -6.38
N ILE A 174 16.93 -4.52 -7.68
CA ILE A 174 15.58 -4.82 -8.17
C ILE A 174 15.18 -6.26 -7.83
N LEU A 175 16.07 -7.23 -7.98
CA LEU A 175 15.83 -8.61 -7.57
C LEU A 175 15.61 -8.73 -6.05
N LYS A 176 16.34 -7.96 -5.24
CA LYS A 176 16.15 -7.92 -3.78
C LYS A 176 14.77 -7.37 -3.41
N ILE A 177 14.32 -6.27 -4.03
CA ILE A 177 12.97 -5.73 -3.83
C ILE A 177 11.91 -6.76 -4.25
N LYS A 178 12.09 -7.43 -5.39
CA LYS A 178 11.21 -8.53 -5.84
C LYS A 178 11.05 -9.60 -4.77
N LYS A 179 12.16 -10.05 -4.18
CA LYS A 179 12.17 -11.07 -3.11
C LYS A 179 11.49 -10.57 -1.83
N LEU A 180 11.75 -9.35 -1.40
CA LEU A 180 11.14 -8.76 -0.20
C LEU A 180 9.62 -8.64 -0.31
N LEU A 181 9.12 -8.26 -1.49
CA LEU A 181 7.69 -8.18 -1.78
C LEU A 181 7.05 -9.53 -2.16
N GLN A 182 7.87 -10.59 -2.29
CA GLN A 182 7.44 -11.92 -2.71
C GLN A 182 6.67 -11.90 -4.04
N LEU A 183 7.21 -11.17 -5.04
CA LEU A 183 6.57 -11.01 -6.34
C LEU A 183 6.71 -12.28 -7.19
N GLU A 184 5.59 -12.71 -7.75
CA GLU A 184 5.49 -13.92 -8.61
C GLU A 184 5.95 -13.67 -10.06
N LYS A 185 6.10 -12.41 -10.47
CA LYS A 185 6.47 -11.97 -11.82
C LYS A 185 7.67 -11.03 -11.74
N PRO A 186 8.34 -10.75 -12.88
CA PRO A 186 9.44 -9.80 -12.90
C PRO A 186 9.03 -8.42 -12.38
N LEU A 187 9.93 -7.80 -11.62
CA LEU A 187 9.88 -6.39 -11.27
C LEU A 187 10.74 -5.61 -12.24
N VAL A 188 10.18 -4.53 -12.78
CA VAL A 188 10.83 -3.63 -13.74
C VAL A 188 10.80 -2.22 -13.18
N ALA A 189 11.97 -1.60 -13.04
CA ALA A 189 12.11 -0.20 -12.70
C ALA A 189 12.47 0.62 -13.94
N LEU A 190 11.70 1.67 -14.18
CA LEU A 190 11.98 2.64 -15.23
C LEU A 190 12.65 3.87 -14.65
N LYS A 191 13.73 4.32 -15.31
CA LYS A 191 14.41 5.57 -14.97
C LYS A 191 13.62 6.80 -15.41
N ASN A 192 12.88 6.70 -16.51
CA ASN A 192 12.04 7.79 -17.00
C ASN A 192 10.68 7.80 -16.28
N ASP A 193 10.56 8.65 -15.26
CA ASP A 193 9.33 8.77 -14.46
C ASP A 193 8.11 9.25 -15.26
N LEU A 194 8.29 9.99 -16.37
CA LEU A 194 7.17 10.41 -17.23
C LEU A 194 6.56 9.21 -17.96
N ILE A 195 7.39 8.35 -18.53
CA ILE A 195 6.94 7.10 -19.17
C ILE A 195 6.33 6.18 -18.10
N ALA A 196 6.98 6.03 -16.96
CA ALA A 196 6.47 5.21 -15.86
C ALA A 196 5.10 5.68 -15.38
N LYS A 197 4.93 7.00 -15.19
CA LYS A 197 3.65 7.59 -14.78
C LYS A 197 2.55 7.34 -15.80
N ALA A 198 2.84 7.50 -17.10
CA ALA A 198 1.88 7.22 -18.16
C ALA A 198 1.45 5.75 -18.18
N LEU A 199 2.37 4.81 -17.95
CA LEU A 199 2.06 3.39 -17.83
C LEU A 199 1.24 3.08 -16.57
N ILE A 200 1.60 3.66 -15.42
CA ILE A 200 0.85 3.52 -14.17
C ILE A 200 -0.61 3.97 -14.36
N ASP A 201 -0.84 5.11 -15.03
CA ASP A 201 -2.19 5.62 -15.29
C ASP A 201 -2.99 4.69 -16.22
N ARG A 202 -2.35 4.04 -17.18
CA ARG A 202 -2.97 3.04 -18.07
C ARG A 202 -3.24 1.71 -17.37
N SER A 203 -2.49 1.40 -16.31
CA SER A 203 -2.68 0.20 -15.50
C SER A 203 -3.85 0.32 -14.52
N LEU A 204 -4.36 1.53 -14.26
CA LEU A 204 -5.59 1.73 -13.50
C LEU A 204 -6.81 1.21 -14.25
N MET A 205 -7.75 0.61 -13.51
CA MET A 205 -8.99 0.11 -14.06
C MET A 205 -10.03 1.23 -14.07
N ARG A 206 -10.74 1.42 -15.18
CA ARG A 206 -11.88 2.34 -15.27
C ARG A 206 -13.10 1.55 -15.69
N ILE A 207 -14.14 1.58 -14.86
CA ILE A 207 -15.35 0.77 -15.05
C ILE A 207 -16.56 1.71 -15.08
N ALA A 208 -17.33 1.65 -16.17
CA ALA A 208 -18.63 2.29 -16.25
C ALA A 208 -19.67 1.44 -15.52
N ARG A 209 -20.52 2.09 -14.71
CA ARG A 209 -21.62 1.45 -13.98
C ARG A 209 -22.93 2.16 -14.26
N VAL A 210 -24.01 1.38 -14.19
CA VAL A 210 -25.38 1.85 -14.31
C VAL A 210 -26.21 1.26 -13.17
N LYS A 211 -27.26 1.98 -12.79
CA LYS A 211 -28.34 1.45 -11.95
C LYS A 211 -29.48 1.05 -12.87
N LEU A 212 -29.98 -0.17 -12.73
CA LEU A 212 -31.15 -0.66 -13.48
C LEU A 212 -32.41 -0.54 -12.62
N ASN A 213 -33.55 -0.31 -13.28
CA ASN A 213 -34.88 -0.45 -12.66
C ASN A 213 -35.39 -1.90 -12.76
N ASP A 214 -36.56 -2.16 -12.18
CA ASP A 214 -37.20 -3.49 -12.17
C ASP A 214 -37.49 -4.03 -13.58
N ASN A 215 -37.66 -3.14 -14.57
CA ASN A 215 -37.84 -3.49 -15.98
C ASN A 215 -36.52 -3.80 -16.71
N LYS A 216 -35.39 -3.88 -15.99
CA LYS A 216 -34.03 -4.09 -16.53
C LYS A 216 -33.57 -3.01 -17.53
N THR A 217 -34.10 -1.79 -17.41
CA THR A 217 -33.64 -0.62 -18.17
C THR A 217 -32.83 0.31 -17.26
N VAL A 218 -31.97 1.16 -17.85
CA VAL A 218 -31.13 2.09 -17.07
C VAL A 218 -32.01 3.15 -16.40
N GLU A 219 -31.92 3.22 -15.08
CA GLU A 219 -32.58 4.22 -14.23
C GLU A 219 -31.65 5.41 -13.96
N ALA A 220 -30.36 5.13 -13.73
CA ALA A 220 -29.35 6.16 -13.47
C ALA A 220 -27.96 5.75 -13.98
N GLY A 221 -27.16 6.74 -14.34
CA GLY A 221 -25.84 6.57 -14.97
C GLY A 221 -25.85 6.80 -16.48
N PRO A 222 -24.77 6.44 -17.19
CA PRO A 222 -23.57 5.80 -16.65
C PRO A 222 -22.74 6.76 -15.78
N TRP A 223 -22.09 6.23 -14.76
CA TRP A 223 -20.97 6.90 -14.08
C TRP A 223 -19.74 5.98 -14.14
N THR A 224 -18.56 6.58 -14.08
CA THR A 224 -17.29 5.88 -14.16
C THR A 224 -16.60 5.84 -12.80
N GLU A 225 -16.13 4.65 -12.43
CA GLU A 225 -15.37 4.41 -11.21
C GLU A 225 -13.96 3.96 -11.59
N GLU A 226 -12.95 4.54 -10.94
CA GLU A 226 -11.57 4.10 -11.07
C GLU A 226 -11.17 3.17 -9.94
N TYR A 227 -10.36 2.16 -10.25
CA TYR A 227 -9.84 1.21 -9.29
C TYR A 227 -8.34 0.97 -9.50
N ILE A 228 -7.62 0.82 -8.40
CA ILE A 228 -6.27 0.28 -8.40
C ILE A 228 -6.38 -1.25 -8.59
N PRO A 229 -5.65 -1.85 -9.54
CA PRO A 229 -5.80 -3.26 -9.84
C PRO A 229 -5.27 -4.18 -8.71
N PRO A 230 -5.79 -5.42 -8.60
CA PRO A 230 -5.16 -6.48 -7.82
C PRO A 230 -3.67 -6.61 -8.16
N TYR A 231 -2.88 -7.12 -7.23
CA TYR A 231 -1.41 -7.22 -7.33
C TYR A 231 -0.69 -5.87 -7.29
N SER A 232 -1.35 -4.75 -7.03
CA SER A 232 -0.63 -3.51 -6.69
C SER A 232 -0.03 -3.60 -5.29
N TYR A 233 1.13 -3.00 -5.07
CA TYR A 233 1.79 -2.93 -3.76
C TYR A 233 2.03 -1.47 -3.38
N PHE A 234 1.68 -1.15 -2.14
CA PHE A 234 1.96 0.15 -1.52
C PHE A 234 2.92 -0.03 -0.35
N ILE A 235 3.69 1.00 -0.03
CA ILE A 235 4.59 1.06 1.13
C ILE A 235 4.12 2.15 2.09
N THR A 236 4.08 1.84 3.38
CA THR A 236 3.79 2.77 4.48
C THR A 236 4.75 2.52 5.65
N LEU A 237 4.78 3.46 6.59
CA LEU A 237 5.51 3.34 7.83
C LEU A 237 4.57 3.53 9.01
N PHE A 238 4.55 2.54 9.90
CA PHE A 238 3.87 2.62 11.18
C PHE A 238 4.82 3.18 12.22
N LEU A 239 4.35 4.14 13.01
CA LEU A 239 5.11 4.83 14.04
C LEU A 239 4.43 4.68 15.40
N TYR A 240 5.22 4.39 16.44
CA TYR A 240 4.70 4.13 17.79
C TYR A 240 5.44 4.95 18.84
N LYS A 241 4.69 5.47 19.81
CA LYS A 241 5.24 6.20 20.95
C LYS A 241 5.87 5.27 22.00
N ASP A 242 5.40 4.03 22.09
CA ASP A 242 5.88 3.02 23.03
C ASP A 242 5.81 1.60 22.45
N GLU A 243 6.54 0.69 23.11
CA GLU A 243 6.71 -0.71 22.68
C GLU A 243 5.42 -1.54 22.86
N GLU A 244 4.62 -1.24 23.89
CA GLU A 244 3.36 -1.92 24.16
C GLU A 244 2.38 -1.74 22.99
N THR A 245 2.26 -0.50 22.51
CA THR A 245 1.43 -0.16 21.35
C THR A 245 1.93 -0.87 20.08
N MET A 246 3.24 -0.89 19.86
CA MET A 246 3.84 -1.60 18.73
C MET A 246 3.50 -3.09 18.77
N LYS A 247 3.71 -3.76 19.90
CA LYS A 247 3.43 -5.19 20.07
C LYS A 247 1.97 -5.52 19.84
N GLU A 248 1.04 -4.72 20.38
CA GLU A 248 -0.41 -4.93 20.20
C GLU A 248 -0.82 -4.83 18.72
N ILE A 249 -0.32 -3.82 17.99
CA ILE A 249 -0.61 -3.64 16.55
C ILE A 249 0.05 -4.73 15.70
N GLU A 250 1.32 -5.06 15.97
CA GLU A 250 2.02 -6.13 15.24
C GLU A 250 1.40 -7.50 15.49
N GLN A 251 0.86 -7.75 16.69
CA GLN A 251 0.11 -8.98 16.99
C GLN A 251 -1.22 -9.01 16.24
N LEU A 252 -2.02 -7.94 16.30
CA LEU A 252 -3.29 -7.81 15.57
C LEU A 252 -3.13 -8.14 14.08
N LEU A 253 -2.09 -7.57 13.47
CA LEU A 253 -1.80 -7.71 12.05
C LEU A 253 -0.87 -8.89 11.74
N SER A 254 -0.43 -9.63 12.75
CA SER A 254 0.54 -10.73 12.65
C SER A 254 1.78 -10.39 11.81
N LEU A 255 2.36 -9.23 12.09
CA LEU A 255 3.56 -8.71 11.42
C LEU A 255 4.87 -9.38 11.92
N ASN A 256 4.82 -10.10 13.04
CA ASN A 256 5.97 -10.75 13.69
C ASN A 256 6.12 -12.24 13.37
N GLN A 257 5.27 -12.80 12.50
CA GLN A 257 5.43 -14.19 12.09
C GLN A 257 6.57 -14.30 11.08
N SER A 258 7.73 -14.78 11.55
CA SER A 258 8.74 -15.34 10.67
C SER A 258 8.16 -16.55 9.94
N THR A 259 8.51 -16.72 8.68
CA THR A 259 8.01 -17.75 7.75
C THR A 259 8.26 -19.20 8.17
N GLU A 260 8.81 -19.47 9.37
CA GLU A 260 9.31 -20.78 9.77
C GLU A 260 8.57 -21.43 10.96
N SER A 261 7.72 -20.71 11.71
CA SER A 261 7.06 -21.29 12.89
C SER A 261 5.58 -21.61 12.62
N LYS A 262 5.32 -22.71 11.91
CA LYS A 262 3.97 -23.24 11.62
C LYS A 262 3.23 -23.85 12.83
N SER A 263 3.70 -23.67 14.06
CA SER A 263 3.27 -24.51 15.20
C SER A 263 2.46 -23.80 16.28
N GLN A 264 1.82 -22.66 16.02
CA GLN A 264 0.78 -22.13 16.92
C GLN A 264 -0.44 -21.65 16.13
N LYS A 265 -1.39 -22.58 15.97
CA LYS A 265 -2.80 -22.25 15.73
C LYS A 265 -3.34 -21.54 16.97
N SER A 266 -3.33 -20.21 17.02
CA SER A 266 -4.30 -19.48 17.85
C SER A 266 -4.43 -18.00 17.45
N SER A 267 -5.67 -17.52 17.58
CA SER A 267 -6.15 -16.13 17.42
C SER A 267 -6.20 -15.58 15.99
N THR A 268 -7.39 -15.09 15.64
CA THR A 268 -7.76 -14.47 14.36
C THR A 268 -6.78 -13.37 13.98
N SER A 269 -5.89 -13.62 13.02
CA SER A 269 -4.97 -12.63 12.49
C SER A 269 -5.61 -11.80 11.40
N TYR A 270 -5.50 -10.47 11.48
CA TYR A 270 -6.03 -9.54 10.47
C TYR A 270 -4.93 -9.12 9.49
N GLN A 271 -4.16 -10.09 8.99
CA GLN A 271 -3.29 -9.83 7.82
C GLN A 271 -4.10 -9.39 6.61
N TYR A 272 -5.40 -9.73 6.57
CA TYR A 272 -6.32 -9.36 5.51
C TYR A 272 -7.37 -8.40 6.05
N ILE A 273 -7.46 -7.20 5.46
CA ILE A 273 -8.46 -6.20 5.83
C ILE A 273 -9.06 -5.55 4.59
N PHE A 274 -10.23 -4.94 4.74
CA PHE A 274 -10.83 -4.10 3.71
C PHE A 274 -10.41 -2.65 3.92
N ILE A 275 -9.91 -2.01 2.86
CA ILE A 275 -9.58 -0.59 2.81
C ILE A 275 -10.39 0.08 1.70
N GLY A 276 -10.86 1.30 1.96
CA GLY A 276 -11.60 2.10 0.97
C GLY A 276 -13.09 1.75 0.93
N GLY A 277 -13.73 2.11 -0.17
CA GLY A 277 -15.16 1.89 -0.37
C GLY A 277 -15.48 0.61 -1.16
N LYS A 278 -16.79 0.39 -1.38
CA LYS A 278 -17.34 -0.63 -2.29
C LYS A 278 -17.08 -2.09 -1.83
N GLU A 279 -16.87 -2.31 -0.53
CA GLU A 279 -16.68 -3.63 0.10
C GLU A 279 -17.77 -4.63 -0.29
N THR A 280 -19.04 -4.21 -0.29
CA THR A 280 -20.21 -5.05 -0.64
C THR A 280 -20.20 -5.57 -2.09
N THR A 281 -19.36 -4.99 -2.95
CA THR A 281 -19.15 -5.43 -4.34
C THR A 281 -17.80 -6.12 -4.55
N GLY A 282 -17.19 -6.61 -3.46
CA GLY A 282 -15.92 -7.35 -3.49
C GLY A 282 -14.73 -6.48 -3.88
N LYS A 283 -14.65 -5.26 -3.32
CA LYS A 283 -13.56 -4.30 -3.58
C LYS A 283 -12.84 -3.98 -2.28
N GLY A 284 -11.55 -3.66 -2.38
CA GLY A 284 -10.76 -3.14 -1.26
C GLY A 284 -10.15 -4.16 -0.32
N LEU A 285 -10.28 -5.47 -0.57
CA LEU A 285 -9.53 -6.49 0.18
C LEU A 285 -8.03 -6.37 -0.11
N VAL A 286 -7.24 -6.20 0.95
CA VAL A 286 -5.78 -6.10 0.89
C VAL A 286 -5.13 -7.04 1.92
N LYS A 287 -3.87 -7.40 1.67
CA LYS A 287 -2.99 -8.04 2.65
C LYS A 287 -1.98 -7.03 3.18
N ILE A 288 -1.86 -6.89 4.50
CA ILE A 288 -0.85 -6.10 5.18
C ILE A 288 0.28 -7.02 5.65
N SER A 289 1.53 -6.65 5.42
CA SER A 289 2.69 -7.44 5.82
C SER A 289 3.90 -6.55 6.12
N ARG A 290 4.77 -7.02 7.01
CA ARG A 290 6.01 -6.34 7.32
C ARG A 290 6.90 -6.33 6.08
N PHE A 291 7.44 -5.16 5.74
CA PHE A 291 8.50 -5.06 4.74
C PHE A 291 9.80 -5.51 5.43
N GLY A 292 10.41 -6.60 4.95
CA GLY A 292 11.58 -7.21 5.60
C GLY A 292 12.83 -6.33 5.47
N VAL A 293 13.24 -5.68 6.55
CA VAL A 293 14.45 -4.82 6.66
C VAL A 293 15.19 -5.12 7.95
#